data_AF-A0A9W6EGJ8-F1
#
_entry.id   AF-A0A9W6EGJ8-F1
#
_cell.length_a   1.000
_cell.length_b   1.000
_cell.length_c   1.000
_cell.angle_alpha   90.00
_cell.angle_beta   90.00
_cell.angle_gamma   90.00
#
_symmetry.space_group_name_H-M   'P 1'
#
loop_
_entity.id
_entity.type
_entity.pdbx_description
1 polymer ?
#
loop_
_entity_poly.entity_id
_entity_poly.type
_entity_poly.pdbx_seq_one_letter_code
_entity_poly.pdbx_strand_id
1 'polypeptide(L)'
;TTPQRWEEIKREKVVYRVLDQAQASAVPVFLGSIDLAKSYFVHGAGEICHMLIMAWGGEPIPEIERDKRTGEIVRSEKEILSLGVLHRDLRLANILWNAELGRALIIDFHYAALNYRPMKRRAESRGKHPCRGELHRRKRLCIV
;
A
#
# COMPACT_ATOMS: atom_id res chain seq x y z
N THR A 1 13.04 8.22 -16.06
CA THR A 1 13.16 9.63 -15.65
C THR A 1 14.45 10.23 -16.18
N THR A 2 14.51 11.57 -16.26
CA THR A 2 15.70 12.32 -16.68
C THR A 2 16.78 12.30 -15.60
N PRO A 3 18.08 12.47 -15.94
CA PRO A 3 19.16 12.46 -14.95
C PRO A 3 18.94 13.43 -13.78
N GLN A 4 18.27 14.56 -14.01
CA GLN A 4 17.98 15.59 -13.00
C GLN A 4 16.96 15.13 -11.94
N ARG A 5 16.20 14.06 -12.22
CA ARG A 5 15.15 13.51 -11.34
C ARG A 5 15.57 12.23 -10.63
N TRP A 6 16.87 11.93 -10.61
CA TRP A 6 17.40 10.73 -9.97
C TRP A 6 17.04 10.62 -8.48
N GLU A 7 17.11 11.73 -7.75
CA GLU A 7 16.77 11.77 -6.33
C GLU A 7 15.28 11.50 -6.08
N GLU A 8 14.39 11.87 -7.01
CA GLU A 8 12.97 11.56 -6.95
C GLU A 8 12.74 10.05 -7.07
N ILE A 9 13.38 9.39 -8.04
CA ILE A 9 13.27 7.93 -8.22
C ILE A 9 13.81 7.16 -7.02
N LYS A 10 14.96 7.57 -6.47
CA LYS A 10 15.51 6.95 -5.26
C LYS A 10 14.53 7.03 -4.11
N ARG A 11 13.91 8.19 -3.92
CA ARG A 11 12.94 8.43 -2.86
C ARG A 11 11.69 7.58 -3.07
N GLU A 12 11.16 7.55 -4.29
CA GLU A 12 9.98 6.77 -4.64
C GLU A 12 10.22 5.26 -4.42
N LYS A 13 11.39 4.75 -4.81
CA LYS A 13 11.80 3.36 -4.50
C LYS A 13 11.75 3.06 -3.00
N VAL A 14 12.18 3.99 -2.15
CA VAL A 14 12.08 3.83 -0.69
C VAL A 14 10.62 3.79 -0.24
N VAL A 15 9.76 4.62 -0.82
CA VAL A 15 8.32 4.61 -0.52
C VAL A 15 7.69 3.25 -0.84
N TYR A 16 7.94 2.68 -2.02
CA TYR A 16 7.44 1.35 -2.37
C TYR A 16 7.92 0.24 -1.43
N ARG A 17 9.14 0.36 -0.89
CA ARG A 17 9.65 -0.57 0.14
C ARG A 17 8.96 -0.40 1.49
N VAL A 18 8.59 0.82 1.87
CA VAL A 18 7.78 1.06 3.09
C VAL A 18 6.37 0.49 2.91
N LEU A 19 5.83 0.58 1.68
CA LEU A 19 4.51 0.09 1.32
C LEU A 19 4.44 -1.41 1.01
N ASP A 20 5.44 -2.21 1.40
CA ASP A 20 5.48 -3.66 1.17
C ASP A 20 4.19 -4.38 1.59
N GLN A 21 3.63 -4.01 2.75
CA GLN A 21 2.37 -4.59 3.26
C GLN A 21 1.11 -4.19 2.47
N ALA A 22 1.20 -3.13 1.65
CA ALA A 22 0.10 -2.64 0.82
C ALA A 22 0.22 -3.10 -0.64
N GLN A 23 1.30 -3.80 -1.01
CA GLN A 23 1.48 -4.33 -2.36
C GLN A 23 0.45 -5.40 -2.67
N ALA A 24 -0.13 -5.35 -3.87
CA ALA A 24 -1.28 -6.17 -4.27
C ALA A 24 -2.56 -5.95 -3.43
N SER A 25 -2.68 -4.80 -2.75
CA SER A 25 -3.90 -4.40 -2.02
C SER A 25 -4.28 -2.95 -2.27
N ALA A 26 -3.34 -2.02 -2.08
CA ALA A 26 -3.53 -0.57 -2.27
C ALA A 26 -2.50 0.06 -3.21
N VAL A 27 -1.38 -0.62 -3.46
CA VAL A 27 -0.40 -0.23 -4.49
C VAL A 27 0.01 -1.45 -5.34
N PRO A 28 0.51 -1.25 -6.57
CA PRO A 28 1.07 -2.34 -7.36
C PRO A 28 2.26 -3.00 -6.67
N VAL A 29 2.50 -4.28 -6.99
CA VAL A 29 3.69 -4.99 -6.51
C VAL A 29 4.94 -4.38 -7.12
N PHE A 30 5.90 -3.98 -6.30
CA PHE A 30 7.16 -3.39 -6.74
C PHE A 30 8.19 -4.49 -7.02
N LEU A 31 8.59 -4.61 -8.28
CA LEU A 31 9.51 -5.64 -8.75
C LEU A 31 10.98 -5.19 -8.71
N GLY A 32 11.22 -3.89 -8.77
CA GLY A 32 12.56 -3.33 -8.64
C GLY A 32 12.78 -2.06 -9.47
N SER A 33 14.04 -1.73 -9.68
CA SER A 33 14.46 -0.59 -10.49
C SER A 33 15.52 -1.03 -11.49
N ILE A 34 15.50 -0.48 -12.70
CA ILE A 34 16.54 -0.67 -13.71
C ILE A 34 17.22 0.66 -14.01
N ASP A 35 18.55 0.62 -13.99
CA ASP A 35 19.41 1.69 -14.47
C ASP A 35 19.88 1.31 -15.88
N LEU A 36 19.55 2.15 -16.86
CA LEU A 36 19.87 1.90 -18.26
C LEU A 36 21.30 2.36 -18.56
N ALA A 37 22.07 1.52 -19.24
CA ALA A 37 23.44 1.85 -19.65
C ALA A 37 23.50 3.00 -20.69
N LYS A 38 22.39 3.25 -21.39
CA LYS A 38 22.21 4.35 -22.33
C LYS A 38 20.89 5.03 -22.01
N SER A 39 20.85 6.34 -22.19
CA SER A 39 19.61 7.09 -22.05
C SER A 39 18.78 7.07 -23.33
N TYR A 40 17.46 7.03 -23.16
CA TYR A 40 16.49 7.05 -24.26
C TYR A 40 15.67 8.33 -24.19
N PHE A 41 15.44 8.97 -25.34
CA PHE A 41 14.57 10.14 -25.40
C PHE A 41 13.16 9.71 -25.77
N VAL A 42 12.22 9.96 -24.86
CA VAL A 42 10.80 9.74 -25.10
C VAL A 42 10.12 11.10 -25.20
N HIS A 43 9.38 11.31 -26.28
CA HIS A 43 8.65 12.56 -26.51
C HIS A 43 7.72 12.87 -25.32
N GLY A 44 7.83 14.07 -24.76
CA GLY A 44 7.07 14.50 -23.57
C GLY A 44 7.66 14.09 -22.22
N ALA A 45 8.46 13.02 -22.14
CA ALA A 45 9.12 12.58 -20.90
C ALA A 45 10.60 12.98 -20.82
N GLY A 46 11.20 13.36 -21.95
CA GLY A 46 12.61 13.73 -22.04
C GLY A 46 13.53 12.51 -22.02
N GLU A 47 14.73 12.71 -21.50
CA GLU A 47 15.72 11.64 -21.31
C GLU A 47 15.26 10.63 -20.26
N ILE A 48 15.46 9.34 -20.49
CA ILE A 48 15.11 8.25 -19.58
C ILE A 48 16.35 7.38 -19.38
N CYS A 49 16.89 7.39 -18.17
CA CYS A 49 18.02 6.53 -17.76
C CYS A 49 17.71 5.64 -16.54
N HIS A 50 16.64 5.94 -15.80
CA HIS A 50 16.23 5.17 -14.62
C HIS A 50 14.74 4.84 -14.70
N MET A 51 14.40 3.59 -14.39
CA MET A 51 13.03 3.04 -14.46
C MET A 51 12.68 2.28 -13.19
N LEU A 52 11.43 2.41 -12.75
CA LEU A 52 10.82 1.56 -11.73
C LEU A 52 9.96 0.49 -12.43
N ILE A 53 10.05 -0.75 -11.96
CA ILE A 53 9.29 -1.88 -12.50
C ILE A 53 8.32 -2.36 -11.43
N MET A 54 7.07 -2.53 -11.85
CA MET A 54 5.96 -2.94 -10.99
C MET A 54 5.07 -3.92 -11.75
N ALA A 55 4.27 -4.68 -11.00
CA ALA A 55 3.18 -5.46 -11.57
C ALA A 55 2.11 -4.54 -12.19
N TRP A 56 1.29 -5.12 -13.05
CA TRP A 56 0.16 -4.42 -13.66
C TRP A 56 -0.79 -3.86 -12.59
N GLY A 57 -1.08 -2.56 -12.68
CA GLY A 57 -1.87 -1.83 -11.68
C GLY A 57 -3.38 -1.81 -11.97
N GLY A 58 -3.80 -2.21 -13.17
CA GLY A 58 -5.17 -2.05 -13.64
C GLY A 58 -5.33 -0.86 -14.59
N GLU A 59 -6.57 -0.50 -14.86
CA GLU A 59 -6.94 0.55 -15.82
C GLU A 59 -7.25 1.88 -15.12
N PRO A 60 -7.01 3.04 -15.75
CA PRO A 60 -7.45 4.32 -15.20
C PRO A 60 -8.96 4.33 -14.93
N ILE A 61 -9.38 4.93 -13.81
CA ILE A 61 -10.80 5.04 -13.48
C ILE A 61 -11.44 6.14 -14.35
N PRO A 62 -12.45 5.83 -15.19
CA PRO A 62 -13.19 6.86 -15.91
C PRO A 62 -13.89 7.80 -14.91
N GLU A 63 -13.92 9.09 -15.20
CA GLU A 63 -14.48 10.09 -14.28
C GLU A 63 -15.94 9.78 -13.89
N ILE A 64 -16.73 9.28 -14.84
CA ILE A 64 -18.12 8.83 -14.65
C ILE A 64 -18.28 7.65 -13.68
N GLU A 65 -17.22 6.88 -13.44
CA GLU A 65 -17.23 5.72 -12.55
C GLU A 65 -16.60 6.02 -11.19
N ARG A 66 -15.99 7.20 -11.02
CA ARG A 66 -15.28 7.59 -9.79
C ARG A 66 -16.15 7.39 -8.56
N ASP A 67 -17.38 7.90 -8.58
CA ASP A 67 -18.28 7.84 -7.43
C ASP A 67 -18.61 6.41 -7.00
N LYS A 68 -18.71 5.49 -7.96
CA LYS A 68 -18.93 4.06 -7.70
C LYS A 68 -17.72 3.40 -7.04
N ARG A 69 -16.52 3.93 -7.26
CA ARG A 69 -15.25 3.40 -6.77
C ARG A 69 -14.70 4.16 -5.55
N THR A 70 -15.32 5.27 -5.15
CA THR A 70 -14.88 6.12 -4.03
C THR A 70 -14.61 5.34 -2.75
N GLY A 71 -15.43 4.34 -2.42
CA GLY A 71 -15.22 3.50 -1.24
C GLY A 71 -13.85 2.81 -1.23
N GLU A 72 -13.47 2.19 -2.36
CA GLU A 72 -12.18 1.49 -2.48
C GLU A 72 -11.01 2.45 -2.66
N ILE A 73 -11.22 3.61 -3.28
CA ILE A 73 -10.21 4.67 -3.34
C ILE A 73 -9.85 5.14 -1.92
N VAL A 74 -10.85 5.48 -1.10
CA VAL A 74 -10.65 5.92 0.29
C VAL A 74 -10.03 4.80 1.13
N ARG A 75 -10.39 3.54 0.86
CA ARG A 75 -9.80 2.39 1.55
C ARG A 75 -8.31 2.26 1.27
N SER A 76 -7.90 2.34 0.00
CA SER A 76 -6.49 2.26 -0.39
C SER A 76 -5.68 3.46 0.11
N GLU A 77 -6.25 4.67 0.07
CA GLU A 77 -5.59 5.86 0.64
C GLU A 77 -5.36 5.69 2.16
N LYS A 78 -6.37 5.21 2.91
CA LYS A 78 -6.25 4.97 4.35
C LYS A 78 -5.20 3.90 4.68
N GLU A 79 -5.11 2.86 3.86
CA GLU A 79 -4.12 1.79 4.02
C GLU A 79 -2.70 2.34 3.86
N ILE A 80 -2.44 3.10 2.80
CA ILE A 80 -1.16 3.79 2.55
C ILE A 80 -0.83 4.76 3.69
N LEU A 81 -1.80 5.57 4.11
CA LEU A 81 -1.63 6.49 5.24
C LEU A 81 -1.32 5.77 6.54
N SER A 82 -1.90 4.58 6.75
CA SER A 82 -1.66 3.74 7.93
C SER A 82 -0.26 3.15 8.03
N LEU A 83 0.44 3.08 6.89
CA LEU A 83 1.85 2.71 6.80
C LEU A 83 2.77 3.93 6.92
N GLY A 84 2.20 5.11 7.21
CA GLY A 84 2.94 6.35 7.41
C GLY A 84 3.34 7.04 6.11
N VAL A 85 2.71 6.72 4.97
CA VAL A 85 2.99 7.38 3.69
C VAL A 85 1.88 8.36 3.35
N LEU A 86 2.24 9.61 3.06
CA LEU A 86 1.33 10.62 2.52
C LEU A 86 1.69 10.90 1.07
N HIS A 87 0.78 10.65 0.13
CA HIS A 87 1.07 10.74 -1.30
C HIS A 87 1.40 12.14 -1.84
N ARG A 88 0.71 13.19 -1.33
CA ARG A 88 0.86 14.61 -1.72
C ARG A 88 0.53 15.01 -3.16
N ASP A 89 0.27 14.06 -4.06
CA ASP A 89 -0.17 14.30 -5.45
C ASP A 89 -1.24 13.27 -5.88
N LEU A 90 -2.22 13.06 -5.00
CA LEU A 90 -3.28 12.09 -5.28
C LEU A 90 -4.30 12.72 -6.24
N ARG A 91 -4.20 12.35 -7.51
CA ARG A 91 -5.12 12.75 -8.59
C ARG A 91 -5.74 11.51 -9.21
N LEU A 92 -6.88 11.63 -9.90
CA LEU A 92 -7.53 10.49 -10.55
C LEU A 92 -6.61 9.77 -11.54
N ALA A 93 -5.71 10.50 -12.22
CA ALA A 93 -4.69 9.95 -13.11
C ALA A 93 -3.69 9.00 -12.42
N ASN A 94 -3.54 9.12 -11.09
CA ASN A 94 -2.63 8.31 -10.27
C ASN A 94 -3.37 7.19 -9.53
N ILE A 95 -4.61 6.90 -9.93
CA ILE A 95 -5.47 5.87 -9.35
C ILE A 95 -5.92 4.93 -10.46
N LEU A 96 -5.56 3.66 -10.31
CA LEU A 96 -5.92 2.59 -11.23
C LEU A 96 -6.95 1.67 -10.58
N TRP A 97 -7.89 1.16 -11.36
CA TRP A 97 -8.82 0.12 -10.95
C TRP A 97 -8.31 -1.24 -11.39
N ASN A 98 -7.99 -2.08 -10.40
CA ASN A 98 -7.68 -3.48 -10.64
C ASN A 98 -8.98 -4.30 -10.49
N ALA A 99 -9.52 -4.77 -11.61
CA ALA A 99 -10.76 -5.54 -11.64
C ALA A 99 -10.62 -6.92 -10.96
N GLU A 100 -9.44 -7.54 -11.03
CA GLU A 100 -9.19 -8.86 -10.43
C GLU A 100 -9.18 -8.79 -8.89
N LEU A 101 -8.59 -7.73 -8.34
CA LEU A 101 -8.56 -7.49 -6.89
C LEU A 101 -9.85 -6.84 -6.37
N GLY A 102 -10.63 -6.21 -7.26
CA GLY A 102 -11.73 -5.34 -6.86
C GLY A 102 -11.25 -4.15 -6.01
N ARG A 103 -10.04 -3.64 -6.29
CA ARG A 103 -9.38 -2.58 -5.51
C ARG A 103 -8.89 -1.45 -6.41
N ALA A 104 -8.89 -0.24 -5.84
CA ALA A 104 -8.16 0.89 -6.41
C ALA A 104 -6.69 0.80 -5.99
N LEU A 105 -5.76 0.77 -6.95
CA LEU A 105 -4.34 0.82 -6.71
C LEU A 105 -3.81 2.22 -7.00
N ILE A 106 -3.01 2.76 -6.08
CA ILE A 106 -2.45 4.11 -6.17
C ILE A 106 -1.00 4.00 -6.64
N ILE A 107 -0.60 4.90 -7.54
CA ILE A 107 0.72 4.94 -8.19
C ILE A 107 1.31 6.35 -8.13
N ASP A 108 2.58 6.51 -8.52
CA ASP A 108 3.26 7.81 -8.69
C ASP A 108 3.53 8.54 -7.35
N PHE A 109 4.46 8.01 -6.57
CA PHE A 109 4.80 8.51 -5.23
C PHE A 109 5.96 9.51 -5.21
N HIS A 110 6.28 10.16 -6.35
CA HIS A 110 7.38 11.13 -6.46
C HIS A 110 7.36 12.26 -5.42
N TYR A 111 6.17 12.76 -5.07
CA TYR A 111 5.97 13.80 -4.05
C TYR A 111 5.67 13.26 -2.65
N ALA A 112 5.62 11.93 -2.48
CA ALA A 112 5.17 11.34 -1.23
C ALA A 112 6.09 11.66 -0.05
N ALA A 113 5.50 11.86 1.12
CA ALA A 113 6.21 12.10 2.37
C ALA A 113 6.05 10.93 3.34
N LEU A 114 7.14 10.57 4.01
CA LEU A 114 7.14 9.59 5.08
C LEU A 114 6.90 10.29 6.41
N ASN A 115 5.82 9.92 7.09
CA ASN A 115 5.55 10.31 8.46
C ASN A 115 6.33 9.38 9.40
N TYR A 116 7.45 9.86 9.93
CA TYR A 116 8.27 9.13 10.91
C TYR A 116 7.61 8.95 12.29
N ARG A 117 6.35 9.34 12.47
CA ARG A 117 5.63 9.08 13.73
C ARG A 117 5.28 7.60 13.76
N PRO A 118 5.75 6.82 14.76
CA PRO A 118 5.33 5.44 14.91
C PRO A 118 3.82 5.41 15.05
N MET A 119 3.11 4.87 14.07
CA MET A 119 1.69 4.57 14.26
C MET A 119 1.66 3.50 15.33
N LYS A 120 1.20 3.89 16.54
CA LYS A 120 0.98 2.95 17.64
C LYS A 120 0.15 1.81 17.07
N ARG A 121 0.76 0.63 16.95
CA ARG A 121 0.01 -0.60 16.72
C ARG A 121 -1.11 -0.60 17.74
N ARG A 122 -2.37 -0.59 17.29
CA ARG A 122 -3.50 -0.85 18.19
C ARG A 122 -3.22 -2.24 18.74
N ALA A 123 -2.75 -2.30 19.98
CA ALA A 123 -2.57 -3.55 20.69
C ALA A 123 -3.92 -4.24 20.63
N GLU A 124 -3.96 -5.43 20.02
CA GLU A 124 -5.12 -6.30 20.09
C GLU A 124 -5.46 -6.47 21.56
N SER A 125 -6.58 -5.89 21.98
CA SER A 125 -7.11 -6.10 23.32
C SER A 125 -7.45 -7.58 23.41
N ARG A 126 -6.53 -8.38 23.98
CA ARG A 126 -6.83 -9.76 24.39
C ARG A 126 -8.07 -9.69 25.27
N GLY A 127 -9.20 -10.13 24.74
CA GLY A 127 -10.45 -10.24 25.48
C GLY A 127 -10.19 -11.07 26.73
N LYS A 128 -10.30 -10.45 27.90
CA LYS A 128 -10.36 -11.16 29.16
C LYS A 128 -11.74 -11.82 29.24
N HIS A 129 -11.82 -13.11 28.93
CA HIS A 129 -12.93 -13.95 29.38
C HIS A 129 -12.79 -14.17 30.90
N PRO A 130 -13.80 -13.85 31.73
CA PRO A 130 -13.80 -14.26 33.13
C PRO A 130 -14.50 -15.62 33.22
N CYS A 131 -13.73 -16.71 33.25
CA CYS A 131 -14.26 -18.01 33.68
C CYS A 131 -14.14 -18.10 35.21
N ARG A 132 -15.22 -17.75 35.91
CA ARG A 132 -15.42 -18.00 37.34
C ARG A 132 -15.89 -19.45 37.48
N GLY A 133 -15.02 -20.33 37.99
CA GLY A 133 -15.35 -21.71 38.31
C GLY A 133 -14.66 -22.10 39.62
N GLU A 134 -15.41 -22.01 40.71
CA GLU A 134 -14.98 -22.42 42.06
C GLU A 134 -14.75 -23.93 42.10
N LEU A 135 -13.56 -24.31 42.56
CA LEU A 135 -13.16 -25.67 42.87
C LEU A 135 -13.87 -26.10 44.17
N HIS A 136 -14.87 -26.97 44.09
CA HIS A 136 -15.31 -27.70 45.28
C HIS A 136 -15.36 -29.22 45.05
N ARG A 137 -14.37 -29.83 45.69
CA ARG A 137 -14.07 -31.24 45.87
C ARG A 137 -15.22 -31.94 46.63
N ARG A 138 -15.83 -33.00 46.07
CA ARG A 138 -16.51 -34.05 46.87
C ARG A 138 -16.23 -35.44 46.29
N LYS A 139 -16.10 -36.39 47.22
CA LYS A 139 -15.46 -37.71 47.14
C LYS A 139 -16.46 -38.84 46.78
N ARG A 140 -15.92 -39.92 46.17
CA ARG A 140 -16.31 -41.35 46.26
C ARG A 140 -17.70 -41.72 45.65
N LEU A 141 -17.99 -42.89 45.06
CA LEU A 141 -17.55 -44.29 45.23
C LEU A 141 -17.86 -45.10 43.93
N CYS A 142 -17.34 -46.33 43.83
CA CYS A 142 -17.33 -47.27 42.68
C CYS A 142 -18.66 -48.02 42.35
N ILE A 143 -18.59 -48.83 41.25
CA ILE A 143 -19.39 -50.04 40.85
C ILE A 143 -20.60 -49.68 39.95
N VAL A 144 -20.82 -50.30 38.77
CA VAL A 144 -20.88 -51.74 38.41
C VAL A 144 -20.05 -52.09 37.16
#